data_AF-A0A1M5L7N0-F1
#
_entry.id   AF-A0A1M5L7N0-F1
#
_cell.length_a   1.000
_cell.length_b   1.000
_cell.length_c   1.000
_cell.angle_alpha   90.00
_cell.angle_beta   90.00
_cell.angle_gamma   90.00
#
_symmetry.space_group_name_H-M   'P 1'
#
loop_
_entity.id
_entity.type
_entity.pdbx_description
1 polymer ?
#
loop_
_entity_poly.entity_id
_entity_poly.type
_entity_poly.pdbx_seq_one_letter_code
_entity_poly.pdbx_strand_id
1 'polypeptide(L)'
;MAKTPAKTPAKTPAKKASTPAKPKAAAPKAGVAIDKVCEEALSKLKELGIDTQLQADLEWCLGSYKADKNPAGLYEMADRALAVFNTEKAKKTKGVTAKLTGDLEKALKSR
;
A
#
# COMPACT_ATOMS: atom_id res chain seq x y z
N MET A 1 60.92 0.50 -11.32
CA MET A 1 60.21 0.81 -10.07
C MET A 1 58.84 0.13 -10.09
N ALA A 2 58.57 -0.66 -9.04
CA ALA A 2 57.28 -1.14 -8.50
C ALA A 2 56.17 -1.76 -9.41
N LYS A 3 55.99 -3.07 -9.17
CA LYS A 3 54.73 -3.81 -8.86
C LYS A 3 53.86 -4.42 -9.98
N THR A 4 54.09 -5.73 -10.13
CA THR A 4 53.24 -6.93 -10.28
C THR A 4 51.68 -6.88 -10.23
N PRO A 5 51.01 -7.95 -10.73
CA PRO A 5 49.62 -8.00 -11.24
C PRO A 5 48.59 -8.67 -10.30
N ALA A 6 47.27 -8.51 -10.56
CA ALA A 6 46.16 -9.40 -10.15
C ALA A 6 44.86 -8.95 -10.90
N LYS A 7 44.21 -9.75 -11.75
CA LYS A 7 43.32 -10.90 -11.49
C LYS A 7 42.03 -10.51 -10.74
N THR A 8 40.89 -10.41 -11.45
CA THR A 8 39.63 -11.20 -11.28
C THR A 8 38.44 -10.53 -12.03
N PRO A 9 37.59 -11.29 -12.77
CA PRO A 9 36.44 -10.79 -13.51
C PRO A 9 35.12 -10.84 -12.72
N ALA A 10 34.07 -10.26 -13.33
CA ALA A 10 32.62 -10.39 -13.06
C ALA A 10 31.95 -9.32 -12.19
N LYS A 11 31.19 -8.42 -12.85
CA LYS A 11 29.71 -8.50 -12.96
C LYS A 11 29.13 -7.25 -13.64
N THR A 12 28.45 -7.50 -14.75
CA THR A 12 27.23 -6.87 -15.31
C THR A 12 26.99 -5.36 -15.15
N PRO A 13 26.84 -4.61 -16.26
CA PRO A 13 26.38 -3.24 -16.23
C PRO A 13 24.84 -3.12 -16.36
N ALA A 14 24.33 -2.06 -15.73
CA ALA A 14 23.22 -1.20 -16.17
C ALA A 14 21.86 -1.24 -15.41
N LYS A 15 21.55 -0.05 -14.86
CA LYS A 15 20.23 0.63 -14.71
C LYS A 15 19.27 0.00 -13.69
N LYS A 16 18.63 0.75 -12.79
CA LYS A 16 18.17 2.15 -12.85
C LYS A 16 17.95 2.67 -11.43
N ALA A 17 18.33 3.91 -11.21
CA ALA A 17 18.05 4.68 -10.01
C ALA A 17 16.58 4.60 -9.58
N SER A 18 16.35 4.46 -8.27
CA SER A 18 15.30 5.17 -7.54
C SER A 18 15.56 5.01 -6.04
N THR A 19 16.29 5.96 -5.48
CA THR A 19 15.99 6.44 -4.13
C THR A 19 15.51 7.87 -4.31
N PRO A 20 14.42 8.26 -3.65
CA PRO A 20 14.64 9.23 -2.60
C PRO A 20 13.81 8.94 -1.33
N ALA A 21 14.45 9.14 -0.19
CA ALA A 21 13.88 9.09 1.14
C ALA A 21 12.78 10.15 1.36
N LYS A 22 11.70 9.79 2.09
CA LYS A 22 11.08 10.54 3.22
C LYS A 22 9.66 10.00 3.53
N PRO A 23 9.10 10.22 4.73
CA PRO A 23 9.69 10.54 6.02
C PRO A 23 9.21 9.58 7.14
N LYS A 24 9.89 9.64 8.27
CA LYS A 24 9.38 9.29 9.60
C LYS A 24 7.94 9.84 9.77
N ALA A 25 6.93 9.00 9.60
CA ALA A 25 5.55 9.34 9.91
C ALA A 25 5.23 8.76 11.29
N ALA A 26 5.19 9.66 12.26
CA ALA A 26 4.66 9.39 13.58
C ALA A 26 3.28 8.75 13.43
N ALA A 27 3.08 7.59 14.04
CA ALA A 27 1.76 7.02 14.22
C ALA A 27 0.90 8.04 15.00
N PRO A 28 -0.17 8.61 14.41
CA PRO A 28 -1.17 9.28 15.21
C PRO A 28 -2.08 8.18 15.74
N LYS A 29 -2.22 8.18 17.06
CA LYS A 29 -3.17 7.33 17.76
C LYS A 29 -4.59 7.75 17.38
N ALA A 30 -5.42 6.73 17.19
CA ALA A 30 -6.84 6.67 17.55
C ALA A 30 -7.82 7.57 16.78
N GLY A 31 -8.48 6.94 15.81
CA GLY A 31 -9.75 7.37 15.25
C GLY A 31 -10.10 6.55 14.02
N VAL A 32 -10.67 5.34 14.22
CA VAL A 32 -10.89 4.26 13.23
C VAL A 32 -9.64 3.41 12.98
N ALA A 33 -9.77 2.10 13.17
CA ALA A 33 -8.70 1.13 13.00
C ALA A 33 -8.48 0.89 11.49
N ILE A 34 -7.47 1.54 10.91
CA ILE A 34 -7.16 1.47 9.46
C ILE A 34 -6.95 0.01 9.00
N ASP A 35 -6.46 -0.87 9.87
CA ASP A 35 -6.32 -2.30 9.56
C ASP A 35 -7.67 -2.96 9.27
N LYS A 36 -8.69 -2.70 10.10
CA LYS A 36 -10.03 -3.25 9.90
C LYS A 36 -10.67 -2.71 8.63
N VAL A 37 -10.50 -1.41 8.37
CA VAL A 37 -11.03 -0.78 7.16
C VAL A 37 -10.35 -1.35 5.91
N CYS A 38 -9.04 -1.59 5.96
CA CYS A 38 -8.30 -2.25 4.89
C CYS A 38 -8.70 -3.73 4.73
N GLU A 39 -8.97 -4.46 5.81
CA GLU A 39 -9.51 -5.84 5.74
C GLU A 39 -10.90 -5.87 5.09
N GLU A 40 -11.81 -4.99 5.49
CA GLU A 40 -13.14 -4.87 4.86
C GLU A 40 -13.00 -4.46 3.38
N ALA A 41 -12.08 -3.55 3.06
CA ALA A 41 -11.81 -3.13 1.69
C ALA A 41 -11.30 -4.29 0.84
N LEU A 42 -10.31 -5.04 1.33
CA LEU A 42 -9.76 -6.21 0.66
C LEU A 42 -10.83 -7.28 0.44
N SER A 43 -11.64 -7.56 1.46
CA SER A 43 -12.76 -8.50 1.36
C SER A 43 -13.72 -8.06 0.24
N LYS A 44 -14.04 -6.76 0.18
CA LYS A 44 -14.94 -6.24 -0.85
C LYS A 44 -14.35 -6.25 -2.25
N LEU A 45 -13.07 -5.93 -2.41
CA LEU A 45 -12.36 -6.10 -3.68
C LEU A 45 -12.39 -7.57 -4.13
N LYS A 46 -12.13 -8.52 -3.23
CA LYS A 46 -12.17 -9.96 -3.52
C LYS A 46 -13.58 -10.41 -3.93
N GLU A 47 -14.62 -9.99 -3.21
CA GLU A 47 -16.01 -10.28 -3.56
C GLU A 47 -16.39 -9.73 -4.94
N LEU A 48 -15.92 -8.53 -5.26
CA LEU A 48 -16.15 -7.88 -6.54
C LEU A 48 -15.27 -8.46 -7.67
N GLY A 49 -14.21 -9.21 -7.33
CA GLY A 49 -13.26 -9.77 -8.29
C GLY A 49 -12.47 -8.70 -9.05
N ILE A 50 -12.34 -7.50 -8.50
CA ILE A 50 -11.73 -6.34 -9.15
C ILE A 50 -10.38 -5.99 -8.52
N ASP A 51 -9.51 -5.36 -9.32
CA ASP A 51 -8.23 -4.79 -8.91
C ASP A 51 -7.38 -5.75 -8.03
N THR A 52 -7.01 -6.88 -8.62
CA THR A 52 -6.20 -7.93 -7.97
C THR A 52 -4.86 -7.42 -7.45
N GLN A 53 -4.32 -6.38 -8.09
CA GLN A 53 -3.09 -5.72 -7.65
C GLN A 53 -3.32 -5.01 -6.31
N LEU A 54 -4.39 -4.22 -6.19
CA LEU A 54 -4.75 -3.57 -4.93
C LEU A 54 -5.11 -4.59 -3.84
N GLN A 55 -5.71 -5.73 -4.19
CA GLN A 55 -5.93 -6.83 -3.23
C GLN A 55 -4.61 -7.35 -2.65
N ALA A 56 -3.64 -7.66 -3.51
CA ALA A 56 -2.33 -8.15 -3.09
C ALA A 56 -1.57 -7.11 -2.27
N ASP A 57 -1.66 -5.83 -2.64
CA ASP A 57 -1.00 -4.75 -1.92
C ASP A 57 -1.64 -4.52 -0.53
N LEU A 58 -2.98 -4.49 -0.43
CA LEU A 58 -3.67 -4.43 0.85
C LEU A 58 -3.30 -5.62 1.76
N GLU A 59 -3.22 -6.84 1.20
CA GLU A 59 -2.84 -8.04 1.94
C GLU A 59 -1.40 -7.94 2.47
N TRP A 60 -0.49 -7.45 1.62
CA TRP A 60 0.91 -7.23 1.98
C TRP A 60 1.06 -6.13 3.04
N CYS A 61 0.37 -4.99 2.89
CA CYS A 61 0.38 -3.90 3.85
C CYS A 61 -0.19 -4.32 5.20
N LEU A 62 -1.26 -5.14 5.24
CA LEU A 62 -1.81 -5.70 6.47
C LEU A 62 -0.85 -6.66 7.17
N GLY A 63 -0.18 -7.53 6.40
CA GLY A 63 0.85 -8.43 6.92
C GLY A 63 2.05 -7.65 7.49
N SER A 64 2.51 -6.66 6.74
CA SER A 64 3.61 -5.77 7.14
C SER A 64 3.26 -4.95 8.39
N TYR A 65 2.03 -4.44 8.48
CA TYR A 65 1.54 -3.74 9.67
C TYR A 65 1.53 -4.63 10.91
N LYS A 66 1.20 -5.92 10.79
CA LYS A 66 1.30 -6.86 11.92
C LYS A 66 2.73 -7.05 12.43
N ALA A 67 3.72 -6.96 11.53
CA ALA A 67 5.13 -7.13 11.86
C ALA A 67 5.78 -5.84 12.39
N ASP A 68 5.63 -4.73 11.67
CA ASP A 68 6.33 -3.45 11.93
C ASP A 68 5.45 -2.45 12.73
N LYS A 69 4.14 -2.70 12.82
CA LYS A 69 3.13 -1.78 13.39
C LYS A 69 3.12 -0.38 12.80
N ASN A 70 3.62 -0.23 11.58
CA ASN A 70 3.65 1.03 10.87
C ASN A 70 2.43 1.18 9.94
N PRO A 71 1.49 2.10 10.23
CA PRO A 71 0.27 2.27 9.44
C PRO A 71 0.48 3.05 8.12
N ALA A 72 1.70 3.54 7.84
CA ALA A 72 1.96 4.37 6.67
C ALA A 72 1.51 3.73 5.34
N GLY A 73 1.84 2.45 5.13
CA GLY A 73 1.42 1.72 3.93
C GLY A 73 -0.10 1.54 3.83
N LEU A 74 -0.76 1.29 4.97
CA LEU A 74 -2.22 1.16 5.01
C LEU A 74 -2.93 2.46 4.61
N TYR A 75 -2.40 3.62 4.97
CA TYR A 75 -2.96 4.90 4.54
C TYR A 75 -2.80 5.13 3.04
N GLU A 76 -1.64 4.83 2.44
CA GLU A 76 -1.48 4.94 0.98
C GLU A 76 -2.43 3.99 0.23
N MET A 77 -2.57 2.75 0.71
CA MET A 77 -3.47 1.79 0.07
C MET A 77 -4.92 2.11 0.31
N ALA A 78 -5.28 2.70 1.44
CA ALA A 78 -6.62 3.21 1.67
C ALA A 78 -6.99 4.33 0.69
N ASP A 79 -6.08 5.25 0.39
CA ASP A 79 -6.30 6.32 -0.59
C ASP A 79 -6.52 5.75 -2.00
N ARG A 80 -5.66 4.81 -2.42
CA ARG A 80 -5.84 4.09 -3.68
C ARG A 80 -7.14 3.31 -3.73
N ALA A 81 -7.48 2.58 -2.67
CA ALA A 81 -8.71 1.81 -2.58
C ALA A 81 -9.94 2.70 -2.70
N LEU A 82 -9.94 3.87 -2.06
CA LEU A 82 -11.00 4.86 -2.16
C LEU A 82 -11.17 5.33 -3.61
N ALA A 83 -10.07 5.65 -4.32
CA ALA A 83 -10.12 6.05 -5.72
C ALA A 83 -10.67 4.94 -6.65
N VAL A 84 -10.22 3.69 -6.45
CA VAL A 84 -10.73 2.51 -7.19
C VAL A 84 -12.22 2.31 -6.90
N PHE A 85 -12.61 2.36 -5.62
CA PHE A 85 -14.00 2.23 -5.22
C PHE A 85 -14.90 3.32 -5.78
N ASN A 86 -14.45 4.57 -5.84
CA ASN A 86 -15.22 5.65 -6.48
C ASN A 86 -15.35 5.44 -7.99
N THR A 87 -14.28 4.97 -8.64
CA THR A 87 -14.29 4.64 -10.07
C THR A 87 -15.27 3.50 -10.37
N GLU A 88 -15.27 2.47 -9.54
CA GLU A 88 -16.17 1.32 -9.66
C GLU A 88 -17.62 1.67 -9.30
N LYS A 89 -17.83 2.54 -8.29
CA LYS A 89 -19.14 3.15 -8.03
C LYS A 89 -19.67 3.89 -9.24
N ALA A 90 -18.83 4.65 -9.94
CA ALA A 90 -19.22 5.36 -11.16
C ALA A 90 -19.60 4.39 -12.29
N LYS A 91 -18.95 3.21 -12.37
CA LYS A 91 -19.31 2.12 -13.27
C LYS A 91 -20.55 1.32 -12.84
N LYS A 92 -21.24 1.75 -11.78
CA LYS A 92 -22.39 1.04 -11.16
C LYS A 92 -22.04 -0.38 -10.71
N THR A 93 -20.80 -0.64 -10.29
CA THR A 93 -20.43 -1.95 -9.74
C THR A 93 -21.23 -2.16 -8.44
N LYS A 94 -22.24 -3.04 -8.50
CA LYS A 94 -23.08 -3.41 -7.34
C LYS A 94 -22.20 -4.08 -6.29
N GLY A 95 -21.89 -3.37 -5.21
CA GLY A 95 -21.20 -3.95 -4.05
C GLY A 95 -20.29 -2.99 -3.29
N VAL A 96 -19.95 -1.83 -3.86
CA VAL A 96 -19.19 -0.82 -3.13
C VAL A 96 -20.12 -0.04 -2.20
N THR A 97 -20.14 -0.42 -0.92
CA THR A 97 -20.99 0.20 0.10
C THR A 97 -20.51 1.61 0.43
N ALA A 98 -21.42 2.58 0.53
CA ALA A 98 -21.10 3.94 0.95
C ALA A 98 -20.43 4.00 2.34
N LYS A 99 -20.75 3.03 3.21
CA LYS A 99 -20.10 2.83 4.50
C LYS A 99 -18.59 2.61 4.35
N LEU A 100 -18.18 1.69 3.48
CA LEU A 100 -16.77 1.36 3.25
C LEU A 100 -15.97 2.56 2.73
N THR A 101 -16.54 3.31 1.77
CA THR A 101 -15.90 4.53 1.25
C THR A 101 -15.78 5.61 2.33
N GLY A 102 -16.80 5.75 3.18
CA GLY A 102 -16.79 6.68 4.31
C GLY A 102 -15.81 6.28 5.42
N ASP A 103 -15.70 4.99 5.74
CA ASP A 103 -14.72 4.46 6.69
C ASP A 103 -13.29 4.70 6.19
N LEU A 104 -13.02 4.48 4.89
CA LEU A 104 -11.73 4.82 4.25
C LEU A 104 -11.41 6.32 4.31
N GLU A 105 -12.37 7.18 3.94
CA GLU A 105 -12.20 8.64 4.05
C GLU A 105 -11.92 9.09 5.48
N LYS A 106 -12.61 8.50 6.44
CA LYS A 106 -12.47 8.86 7.85
C LYS A 106 -11.12 8.41 8.39
N ALA A 107 -10.67 7.22 8.01
CA ALA A 107 -9.35 6.73 8.39
C ALA A 107 -8.23 7.59 7.76
N LEU A 108 -8.38 8.04 6.52
CA LEU A 108 -7.44 8.98 5.87
C LEU A 108 -7.42 10.37 6.51
N LYS A 109 -8.58 10.89 6.94
CA LYS A 109 -8.67 12.17 7.67
C LYS A 109 -8.02 12.14 9.05
N SER A 110 -7.74 10.95 9.61
CA SER A 110 -7.04 10.78 10.89
C SER A 110 -5.50 10.78 10.77
N ARG A 111 -4.92 11.02 9.58
CA ARG A 111 -3.45 11.07 9.36
C ARG A 111 -2.82 12.40 9.76
#